data_AF-A0A0K0DE04-F1
#
_entry.id   AF-A0A0K0DE04-F1
#
_cell.length_a   1.000
_cell.length_b   1.000
_cell.length_c   1.000
_cell.angle_alpha   90.00
_cell.angle_beta   90.00
_cell.angle_gamma   90.00
#
_symmetry.space_group_name_H-M   'P 1'
#
loop_
_entity.id
_entity.type
_entity.pdbx_description
1 polymer ?
#
loop_
_entity_poly.entity_id
_entity_poly.type
_entity_poly.pdbx_seq_one_letter_code
_entity_poly.pdbx_strand_id
1 'polypeptide(L)'
;MQNKQNISVYTISEGLARFSSAGRDVLTVEIPIPQPEYSDIDEYVAVFGERGLLDVVDEVELRKELINFIRDETQKYQEERDDALIKEALERGFEKTESEPAANFSVDHHEDFANKFSFVMRNSSSSQLAELMRRQIIMINEMSQIIRVRNWEVADLTNKCENAVNDAFLNVDVHPHKLSKLNEKLRNLHASYACQIELLVEQQKRDFSSVVNNKKF
;
A
#
# COMPACT_ATOMS: atom_id res chain seq x y z
N MET A 1 9.50 14.08 10.25
CA MET A 1 10.11 12.94 10.97
C MET A 1 10.82 12.08 9.94
N GLN A 2 12.12 11.78 10.11
CA GLN A 2 12.84 10.88 9.20
C GLN A 2 12.28 9.46 9.36
N ASN A 3 11.87 8.82 8.26
CA ASN A 3 11.54 7.39 8.25
C ASN A 3 12.81 6.61 8.58
N LYS A 4 12.93 6.17 9.83
CA LYS A 4 14.08 5.38 10.28
C LYS A 4 13.83 3.96 9.77
N GLN A 5 14.49 3.57 8.68
CA GLN A 5 14.47 2.19 8.20
C GLN A 5 15.14 1.31 9.25
N ASN A 6 14.43 0.30 9.74
CA ASN A 6 15.00 -0.75 10.58
C ASN A 6 15.44 -1.91 9.69
N ILE A 7 16.56 -2.54 10.02
CA ILE A 7 17.04 -3.74 9.33
C ILE A 7 16.53 -4.95 10.09
N SER A 8 15.65 -5.73 9.47
CA SER A 8 15.17 -7.02 9.99
C SER A 8 15.95 -8.16 9.35
N VAL A 9 16.35 -9.16 10.14
CA VAL A 9 17.11 -10.32 9.65
C VAL A 9 16.14 -11.47 9.40
N TYR A 10 15.98 -11.85 8.14
CA TYR A 10 15.29 -13.07 7.76
C TYR A 10 16.24 -14.26 7.84
N THR A 11 15.76 -15.41 8.34
CA THR A 11 16.47 -16.70 8.32
C THR A 11 15.59 -17.73 7.63
N ILE A 12 16.13 -18.49 6.67
CA ILE A 12 15.42 -19.61 6.05
C ILE A 12 14.97 -20.60 7.13
N SER A 13 13.72 -21.08 7.05
CA SER A 13 13.18 -22.02 8.02
C SER A 13 13.93 -23.36 8.01
N GLU A 14 14.02 -24.04 9.15
CA GLU A 14 14.65 -25.36 9.25
C GLU A 14 13.99 -26.39 8.33
N GLY A 15 12.69 -26.26 8.09
CA GLY A 15 11.94 -27.13 7.17
C GLY A 15 12.38 -26.96 5.72
N LEU A 16 12.71 -25.72 5.33
CA LEU A 16 13.16 -25.39 3.98
C LEU A 16 14.66 -25.64 3.79
N ALA A 17 15.46 -25.42 4.85
CA ALA A 17 16.90 -25.69 4.87
C ALA A 17 17.26 -27.16 5.18
N ARG A 18 16.29 -28.07 5.28
CA ARG A 18 16.49 -29.48 5.71
C ARG A 18 17.51 -30.29 4.90
N PHE A 19 17.77 -29.88 3.65
CA PHE A 19 18.76 -30.52 2.77
C PHE A 19 20.04 -29.69 2.61
N SER A 20 20.13 -28.55 3.29
CA SER A 20 21.29 -27.68 3.31
C SER A 20 22.17 -28.00 4.52
N SER A 21 23.49 -28.07 4.31
CA SER A 21 24.50 -28.12 5.38
C SER A 21 25.13 -26.75 5.64
N ALA A 22 24.52 -25.67 5.12
CA ALA A 22 25.08 -24.33 5.20
C ALA A 22 24.96 -23.74 6.62
N GLY A 23 25.96 -22.94 7.00
CA GLY A 23 25.96 -22.22 8.28
C GLY A 23 24.89 -21.13 8.33
N ARG A 24 24.53 -20.69 9.54
CA ARG A 24 23.45 -19.72 9.78
C ARG A 24 23.63 -18.42 8.99
N ASP A 25 24.86 -17.94 8.87
CA ASP A 25 25.20 -16.71 8.14
C ASP A 25 24.84 -16.78 6.64
N VAL A 26 24.86 -18.00 6.08
CA VAL A 26 24.52 -18.26 4.67
C VAL A 26 23.00 -18.36 4.50
N LEU A 27 22.29 -18.78 5.54
CA LEU A 27 20.83 -18.93 5.58
C LEU A 27 20.08 -17.63 5.93
N THR A 28 20.79 -16.52 6.17
CA THR A 28 20.20 -15.25 6.60
C THR A 28 20.34 -14.14 5.58
N VAL A 29 19.33 -13.28 5.44
CA VAL A 29 19.41 -12.03 4.66
C VAL A 29 18.87 -10.87 5.47
N GLU A 30 19.54 -9.72 5.35
CA GLU A 30 19.11 -8.46 5.95
C GLU A 30 18.12 -7.76 5.01
N ILE A 31 16.96 -7.40 5.55
CA ILE A 31 15.86 -6.79 4.81
C ILE A 31 15.48 -5.46 5.49
N PRO A 32 15.56 -4.32 4.80
CA PRO A 32 15.07 -3.04 5.31
C PRO A 32 13.53 -3.05 5.41
N ILE A 33 13.02 -2.68 6.58
CA ILE A 33 11.61 -2.50 6.88
C ILE A 33 11.35 -1.05 7.35
N PRO A 34 10.39 -0.32 6.75
CA PRO A 34 9.60 -0.70 5.58
C PRO A 34 10.48 -0.78 4.31
N GLN A 35 10.05 -1.60 3.35
CA GLN A 35 10.80 -1.80 2.11
C GLN A 35 10.91 -0.49 1.30
N PRO A 36 12.06 -0.25 0.62
CA PRO A 36 12.20 0.84 -0.35
C PRO A 36 11.15 0.74 -1.48
N GLU A 37 10.78 1.88 -2.07
CA GLU A 37 9.74 1.99 -3.12
C GLU A 37 9.94 1.08 -4.34
N TYR A 38 11.16 0.62 -4.60
CA TYR A 38 11.50 -0.20 -5.76
C TYR A 38 12.16 -1.54 -5.39
N SER A 39 11.99 -1.99 -4.15
CA SER A 39 12.55 -3.27 -3.71
C SER A 39 11.72 -4.44 -4.25
N ASP A 40 12.38 -5.43 -4.84
CA ASP A 40 11.77 -6.68 -5.30
C ASP A 40 12.21 -7.84 -4.39
N ILE A 41 11.31 -8.80 -4.17
CA ILE A 41 11.60 -10.04 -3.44
C ILE A 41 12.73 -10.82 -4.12
N ASP A 42 12.82 -10.72 -5.45
CA ASP A 42 13.81 -11.42 -6.27
C ASP A 42 15.23 -10.96 -5.95
N GLU A 43 15.43 -9.72 -5.49
CA GLU A 43 16.73 -9.24 -5.03
C GLU A 43 17.22 -10.03 -3.81
N TYR A 44 16.31 -10.33 -2.87
CA TYR A 44 16.64 -11.11 -1.68
C TYR A 44 16.78 -12.61 -1.98
N VAL A 45 16.00 -13.13 -2.93
CA VAL A 45 16.14 -14.51 -3.41
C VAL A 45 17.47 -14.70 -4.11
N ALA A 46 17.91 -13.72 -4.92
CA ALA A 46 19.19 -13.75 -5.61
C ALA A 46 20.38 -13.85 -4.64
N VAL A 47 20.31 -13.21 -3.47
CA VAL A 47 21.33 -13.35 -2.41
C VAL A 47 21.51 -14.81 -1.97
N PHE A 48 20.43 -15.59 -1.90
CA PHE A 48 20.52 -17.02 -1.61
C PHE A 48 21.02 -17.83 -2.81
N GLY A 49 20.69 -17.40 -4.04
CA GLY A 49 21.23 -17.95 -5.29
C GLY A 49 22.75 -17.80 -5.40
N GLU A 50 23.29 -16.62 -5.11
CA GLU A 50 24.74 -16.36 -5.08
C GLU A 50 25.48 -17.25 -4.07
N ARG A 51 24.78 -17.69 -3.02
CA ARG A 51 25.29 -18.59 -1.99
C ARG A 51 25.12 -20.07 -2.32
N GLY A 52 24.59 -20.40 -3.49
CA GLY A 52 24.37 -21.78 -3.94
C GLY A 52 23.25 -22.51 -3.19
N LEU A 53 22.32 -21.79 -2.55
CA LEU A 53 21.25 -22.41 -1.77
C LEU A 53 20.04 -22.83 -2.61
N LEU A 54 19.85 -22.24 -3.80
CA LEU A 54 18.69 -22.53 -4.66
C LEU A 54 18.73 -23.94 -5.28
N ASP A 55 19.89 -24.61 -5.24
CA ASP A 55 20.01 -26.00 -5.69
C ASP A 55 19.44 -27.01 -4.66
N VAL A 56 19.30 -26.58 -3.40
CA VAL A 56 18.87 -27.44 -2.27
C VAL A 56 17.61 -26.95 -1.56
N VAL A 57 17.17 -25.73 -1.87
CA VAL A 57 15.98 -25.07 -1.31
C VAL A 57 14.94 -24.92 -2.42
N ASP A 58 13.68 -25.21 -2.11
CA ASP A 58 12.55 -24.92 -3.01
C ASP A 58 12.37 -23.39 -3.11
N GLU A 59 12.68 -22.84 -4.27
CA GLU A 59 12.61 -21.40 -4.53
C GLU A 59 11.18 -20.86 -4.39
N VAL A 60 10.15 -21.65 -4.73
CA VAL A 60 8.74 -21.22 -4.65
C VAL A 60 8.32 -21.04 -3.20
N GLU A 61 8.66 -22.00 -2.34
CA GLU A 61 8.38 -21.89 -0.91
C GLU A 61 9.28 -20.83 -0.24
N LEU A 62 10.54 -20.65 -0.68
CA LEU A 62 11.41 -19.58 -0.19
C LEU A 62 10.83 -18.19 -0.46
N ARG A 63 10.37 -17.95 -1.70
CA ARG A 63 9.70 -16.70 -2.09
C ARG A 63 8.48 -16.43 -1.22
N LYS A 64 7.70 -17.47 -0.94
CA LYS A 64 6.51 -17.37 -0.10
C LYS A 64 6.86 -17.08 1.37
N GLU A 65 7.89 -17.73 1.93
CA GLU A 65 8.38 -17.43 3.29
C GLU A 65 8.87 -15.98 3.41
N LEU A 66 9.62 -15.49 2.41
CA LEU A 66 10.10 -14.10 2.36
C LEU A 66 8.94 -13.09 2.28
N ILE A 67 7.97 -13.31 1.39
CA ILE A 67 6.78 -12.45 1.27
C ILE A 67 6.05 -12.34 2.62
N ASN A 68 5.85 -13.49 3.28
CA ASN A 68 5.16 -13.52 4.57
C ASN A 68 5.98 -12.79 5.65
N PHE A 69 7.28 -13.05 5.71
CA PHE A 69 8.17 -12.37 6.66
C PHE A 69 8.14 -10.84 6.50
N ILE A 70 8.28 -10.34 5.26
CA ILE A 70 8.23 -8.91 4.96
C ILE A 70 6.89 -8.31 5.39
N ARG A 71 5.79 -8.98 5.05
CA ARG A 71 4.44 -8.52 5.41
C ARG A 71 4.28 -8.42 6.93
N ASP A 72 4.67 -9.47 7.65
CA ASP A 72 4.46 -9.57 9.09
C ASP A 72 5.36 -8.56 9.85
N GLU A 73 6.62 -8.40 9.44
CA GLU A 73 7.52 -7.36 10.00
C GLU A 73 7.06 -5.94 9.66
N THR A 74 6.54 -5.72 8.45
CA THR A 74 5.98 -4.41 8.07
C THR A 74 4.75 -4.07 8.90
N GLN A 75 3.86 -5.05 9.13
CA GLN A 75 2.70 -4.88 9.99
C GLN A 75 3.11 -4.52 11.42
N LYS A 76 4.05 -5.28 11.99
CA LYS A 76 4.57 -5.02 13.33
C LYS A 76 5.20 -3.64 13.46
N TYR A 77 6.00 -3.22 12.46
CA TYR A 77 6.58 -1.88 12.43
C TYR A 77 5.50 -0.78 12.40
N GLN A 78 4.42 -0.98 11.64
CA GLN A 78 3.29 -0.04 11.59
C GLN A 78 2.55 0.03 12.93
N GLU A 79 2.27 -1.12 13.55
CA GLU A 79 1.64 -1.21 14.86
C GLU A 79 2.46 -0.50 15.94
N GLU A 80 3.78 -0.76 16.00
CA GLU A 80 4.68 -0.09 16.96
C GLU A 80 4.72 1.43 16.78
N ARG A 81 4.71 1.89 15.52
CA ARG A 81 4.70 3.32 15.20
C ARG A 81 3.37 3.97 15.58
N ASP A 82 2.27 3.30 15.31
CA ASP A 82 0.94 3.81 15.62
C ASP A 82 0.70 3.83 17.14
N ASP A 83 1.14 2.81 17.86
CA ASP A 83 1.15 2.77 19.34
C ASP A 83 2.00 3.90 19.92
N ALA A 84 3.18 4.18 19.34
CA ALA A 84 4.02 5.29 19.77
C ALA A 84 3.34 6.64 19.57
N LEU A 85 2.63 6.84 18.45
CA LEU A 85 1.85 8.06 18.19
C LEU A 85 0.69 8.22 19.18
N ILE A 86 -0.03 7.13 19.48
CA ILE A 86 -1.11 7.14 20.48
C ILE A 86 -0.54 7.48 21.85
N LYS A 87 0.57 6.86 22.23
CA LYS A 87 1.22 7.11 23.52
C LYS A 87 1.71 8.56 23.63
N GLU A 88 2.33 9.11 22.58
CA GLU A 88 2.73 10.52 22.53
C GLU A 88 1.51 11.44 22.69
N ALA A 89 0.40 11.15 22.01
CA ALA A 89 -0.83 11.92 22.12
C ALA A 89 -1.47 11.86 23.53
N LEU A 90 -1.39 10.70 24.19
CA LEU A 90 -1.86 10.53 25.57
C LEU A 90 -0.95 11.25 26.58
N GLU A 91 0.37 11.21 26.38
CA GLU A 91 1.37 11.85 27.25
C GLU A 91 1.38 13.37 27.12
N ARG A 92 1.16 13.91 25.91
CA ARG A 92 1.01 15.36 25.69
C ARG A 92 -0.25 15.92 26.34
N GLY A 93 -1.18 15.05 26.73
CA GLY A 93 -2.53 15.42 27.13
C GLY A 93 -3.29 16.05 25.97
N PHE A 94 -4.63 16.01 26.01
CA PHE A 94 -5.43 16.89 25.16
C PHE A 94 -5.34 18.31 25.74
N GLU A 95 -4.15 18.94 25.68
CA GLU A 95 -3.99 20.33 26.04
C GLU A 95 -4.84 21.16 25.08
N LYS A 96 -5.98 21.61 25.60
CA LYS A 96 -6.77 22.69 25.05
C LYS A 96 -5.88 23.91 25.14
N THR A 97 -5.16 24.23 24.07
CA THR A 97 -4.34 25.44 24.04
C THR A 97 -5.28 26.64 24.11
N GLU A 98 -5.43 27.22 25.29
CA GLU A 98 -6.02 28.53 25.48
C GLU A 98 -5.15 29.54 24.73
N SER A 99 -5.72 30.09 23.66
CA SER A 99 -5.42 31.37 23.01
C SER A 99 -4.22 32.17 23.54
N GLU A 100 -3.17 32.27 22.72
CA GLU A 100 -2.37 33.50 22.61
C GLU A 100 -2.22 33.93 21.14
N PRO A 101 -2.21 35.25 20.85
CA PRO A 101 -2.45 35.76 19.52
C PRO A 101 -1.16 35.88 18.68
N ALA A 102 -1.31 35.47 17.43
CA ALA A 102 -0.59 35.94 16.25
C ALA A 102 0.94 35.73 16.20
N ALA A 103 1.35 34.60 15.64
CA ALA A 103 2.46 34.54 14.70
C ALA A 103 2.15 33.51 13.63
N ASN A 104 1.68 33.98 12.45
CA ASN A 104 1.58 33.26 11.17
C ASN A 104 1.80 31.73 11.21
N PHE A 105 0.86 31.00 11.79
CA PHE A 105 0.78 29.56 11.59
C PHE A 105 -0.08 29.36 10.35
N SER A 106 0.47 28.64 9.37
CA SER A 106 -0.35 27.96 8.37
C SER A 106 -1.42 27.19 9.15
N VAL A 107 -2.66 27.69 9.10
CA VAL A 107 -3.81 27.03 9.73
C VAL A 107 -3.79 25.61 9.21
N ASP A 108 -3.58 24.65 10.11
CA ASP A 108 -3.71 23.24 9.77
C ASP A 108 -5.18 23.01 9.42
N HIS A 109 -5.49 23.09 8.13
CA HIS A 109 -6.85 22.93 7.61
C HIS A 109 -7.47 21.58 8.01
N HIS A 110 -6.64 20.63 8.46
CA HIS A 110 -7.07 19.33 8.93
C HIS A 110 -7.72 19.37 10.33
N GLU A 111 -7.21 20.19 11.26
CA GLU A 111 -7.83 20.40 12.58
C GLU A 111 -9.16 21.16 12.46
N ASP A 112 -9.24 22.13 11.53
CA ASP A 112 -10.46 22.90 11.28
C ASP A 112 -11.59 22.01 10.72
N PHE A 113 -11.26 21.14 9.77
CA PHE A 113 -12.24 20.18 9.24
C PHE A 113 -12.71 19.17 10.29
N ALA A 114 -11.80 18.57 11.07
CA ALA A 114 -12.16 17.55 12.06
C ALA A 114 -13.07 18.11 13.16
N ASN A 115 -12.79 19.32 13.63
CA ASN A 115 -13.62 20.03 14.61
C ASN A 115 -15.00 20.34 14.05
N LYS A 116 -15.06 20.84 12.81
CA LYS A 116 -16.32 21.19 12.15
C LYS A 116 -17.15 19.96 11.78
N PHE A 117 -16.50 18.87 11.35
CA PHE A 117 -17.14 17.58 11.13
C PHE A 117 -17.74 17.03 12.42
N SER A 118 -16.99 17.05 13.52
CA SER A 118 -17.48 16.62 14.84
C SER A 118 -18.67 17.46 15.31
N PHE A 119 -18.62 18.77 15.07
CA PHE A 119 -19.74 19.67 15.32
C PHE A 119 -20.97 19.31 14.46
N VAL A 120 -20.79 19.07 13.17
CA VAL A 120 -21.85 18.64 12.25
C VAL A 120 -22.49 17.34 12.70
N MET A 121 -21.68 16.34 13.09
CA MET A 121 -22.18 15.05 13.54
C MET A 121 -23.01 15.14 14.83
N ARG A 122 -22.69 16.07 15.73
CA ARG A 122 -23.39 16.26 17.01
C ARG A 122 -24.65 17.11 16.90
N ASN A 123 -24.66 18.09 15.99
CA ASN A 123 -25.70 19.11 15.94
C ASN A 123 -26.62 19.00 14.71
N SER A 124 -26.32 18.14 13.74
CA SER A 124 -27.20 17.92 12.58
C SER A 124 -28.44 17.13 12.95
N SER A 125 -29.54 17.43 12.26
CA SER A 125 -30.73 16.58 12.32
C SER A 125 -30.50 15.21 11.66
N SER A 126 -31.33 14.24 12.00
CA SER A 126 -31.27 12.89 11.39
C SER A 126 -31.38 12.93 9.86
N SER A 127 -32.21 13.82 9.29
CA SER A 127 -32.35 13.96 7.84
C SER A 127 -31.06 14.50 7.18
N GLN A 128 -30.39 15.45 7.82
CA GLN A 128 -29.11 15.99 7.35
C GLN A 128 -27.98 14.95 7.46
N LEU A 129 -27.94 14.16 8.52
CA LEU A 129 -26.96 13.08 8.67
C LEU A 129 -27.20 11.98 7.64
N ALA A 130 -28.47 11.61 7.38
CA ALA A 130 -28.82 10.64 6.36
C ALA A 130 -28.37 11.07 4.94
N GLU A 131 -28.43 12.37 4.63
CA GLU A 131 -27.90 12.90 3.38
C GLU A 131 -26.36 12.78 3.29
N LEU A 132 -25.66 13.07 4.39
CA LEU A 132 -24.20 12.92 4.45
C LEU A 132 -23.78 11.46 4.23
N MET A 133 -24.47 10.52 4.88
CA MET A 133 -24.27 9.08 4.70
C MET A 133 -24.56 8.63 3.27
N ARG A 134 -25.66 9.10 2.65
CA ARG A 134 -25.97 8.80 1.24
C ARG A 134 -24.85 9.28 0.31
N ARG A 135 -24.30 10.46 0.56
CA ARG A 135 -23.19 11.01 -0.23
C ARG A 135 -21.93 10.15 -0.09
N GLN A 136 -21.60 9.71 1.12
CA GLN A 136 -20.48 8.80 1.37
C GLN A 136 -20.64 7.46 0.65
N ILE A 137 -21.85 6.88 0.67
CA ILE A 137 -22.15 5.62 -0.03
C ILE A 137 -21.93 5.77 -1.54
N ILE A 138 -22.34 6.88 -2.14
CA ILE A 138 -22.11 7.15 -3.56
C ILE A 138 -20.60 7.18 -3.86
N MET A 139 -19.82 7.90 -3.05
CA MET A 139 -18.36 8.00 -3.22
C MET A 139 -17.68 6.62 -3.13
N ILE A 140 -18.06 5.79 -2.16
CA ILE A 140 -17.56 4.43 -1.99
C ILE A 140 -17.91 3.57 -3.21
N ASN A 141 -19.13 3.69 -3.72
CA ASN A 141 -19.58 2.93 -4.88
C ASN A 141 -18.80 3.30 -6.14
N GLU A 142 -18.59 4.60 -6.40
CA GLU A 142 -17.78 5.09 -7.52
C GLU A 142 -16.35 4.55 -7.46
N MET A 143 -15.70 4.66 -6.30
CA MET A 143 -14.35 4.14 -6.08
C MET A 143 -14.29 2.62 -6.31
N SER A 144 -15.27 1.90 -5.77
CA SER A 144 -15.36 0.44 -5.90
C SER A 144 -15.54 -0.01 -7.35
N GLN A 145 -16.30 0.74 -8.17
CA GLN A 145 -16.45 0.41 -9.59
C GLN A 145 -15.13 0.59 -10.35
N ILE A 146 -14.40 1.69 -10.14
CA ILE A 146 -13.11 1.92 -10.81
C ILE A 146 -12.12 0.82 -10.46
N ILE A 147 -11.99 0.49 -9.17
CA ILE A 147 -11.11 -0.58 -8.70
C ILE A 147 -11.50 -1.93 -9.32
N ARG A 148 -12.81 -2.22 -9.39
CA ARG A 148 -13.31 -3.46 -9.98
C ARG A 148 -12.95 -3.57 -11.47
N VAL A 149 -13.17 -2.51 -12.25
CA VAL A 149 -12.83 -2.51 -13.69
C VAL A 149 -11.32 -2.64 -13.86
N ARG A 150 -10.51 -1.87 -13.11
CA ARG A 150 -9.04 -2.00 -13.11
C ARG A 150 -8.60 -3.43 -12.85
N ASN A 151 -9.09 -4.04 -11.78
CA ASN A 151 -8.66 -5.39 -11.39
C ASN A 151 -9.04 -6.43 -12.45
N TRP A 152 -10.21 -6.26 -13.08
CA TRP A 152 -10.61 -7.12 -14.19
C TRP A 152 -9.71 -6.94 -15.41
N GLU A 153 -9.41 -5.70 -15.83
CA GLU A 153 -8.55 -5.44 -16.99
C GLU A 153 -7.10 -5.85 -16.75
N VAL A 154 -6.58 -5.67 -15.53
CA VAL A 154 -5.25 -6.16 -15.14
C VAL A 154 -5.21 -7.69 -15.25
N ALA A 155 -6.20 -8.39 -14.69
CA ALA A 155 -6.25 -9.85 -14.78
C ALA A 155 -6.33 -10.35 -16.24
N ASP A 156 -7.16 -9.70 -17.07
CA ASP A 156 -7.27 -10.01 -18.50
C ASP A 156 -5.95 -9.76 -19.25
N LEU A 157 -5.25 -8.66 -18.96
CA LEU A 157 -3.94 -8.37 -19.55
C LEU A 157 -2.84 -9.33 -19.07
N THR A 158 -2.82 -9.67 -17.79
CA THR A 158 -1.89 -10.66 -17.22
C THR A 158 -2.07 -12.01 -17.90
N ASN A 159 -3.31 -12.49 -18.03
CA ASN A 159 -3.62 -13.73 -18.75
C ASN A 159 -3.15 -13.68 -20.22
N LYS A 160 -3.29 -12.53 -20.88
CA LYS A 160 -2.78 -12.34 -22.26
C LYS A 160 -1.25 -12.35 -22.34
N CYS A 161 -0.57 -11.79 -21.34
CA CYS A 161 0.89 -11.87 -21.23
C CYS A 161 1.34 -13.32 -21.03
N GLU A 162 0.76 -14.04 -20.07
CA GLU A 162 1.08 -15.44 -19.80
C GLU A 162 0.87 -16.33 -21.02
N ASN A 163 -0.27 -16.18 -21.72
CA ASN A 163 -0.53 -16.90 -22.96
C ASN A 163 0.50 -16.57 -24.05
N ALA A 164 0.88 -15.29 -24.20
CA ALA A 164 1.88 -14.89 -25.18
C ALA A 164 3.29 -15.41 -24.85
N VAL A 165 3.65 -15.53 -23.57
CA VAL A 165 4.90 -16.14 -23.11
C VAL A 165 4.89 -17.64 -23.38
N ASN A 166 3.80 -18.34 -23.05
CA ASN A 166 3.64 -19.77 -23.30
C ASN A 166 3.68 -20.08 -24.80
N ASP A 167 3.04 -19.27 -25.63
CA ASP A 167 3.10 -19.40 -27.09
C ASP A 167 4.53 -19.22 -27.61
N ALA A 168 5.30 -18.27 -27.05
CA ALA A 168 6.68 -18.01 -27.43
C ALA A 168 7.64 -19.12 -27.00
N PHE A 169 7.32 -19.81 -25.91
CA PHE A 169 8.04 -21.00 -25.49
C PHE A 169 7.82 -22.18 -26.45
N LEU A 170 6.61 -22.32 -26.99
CA LEU A 170 6.22 -23.42 -27.90
C LEU A 170 6.58 -23.15 -29.37
N ASN A 171 6.67 -21.88 -29.79
CA ASN A 171 6.99 -21.48 -31.15
C ASN A 171 8.11 -20.43 -31.17
N VAL A 172 9.26 -20.80 -31.74
CA VAL A 172 10.48 -19.97 -31.83
C VAL A 172 10.27 -18.66 -32.62
N ASP A 173 9.18 -18.57 -33.40
CA ASP A 173 8.86 -17.43 -34.26
C ASP A 173 7.91 -16.39 -33.61
N VAL A 174 7.59 -16.54 -32.32
CA VAL A 174 6.77 -15.53 -31.62
C VAL A 174 7.59 -14.28 -31.36
N HIS A 175 7.28 -13.24 -32.13
CA HIS A 175 7.96 -11.96 -32.09
C HIS A 175 7.95 -11.31 -30.69
N PRO A 176 9.13 -10.92 -30.15
CA PRO A 176 9.28 -10.11 -28.92
C PRO A 176 8.41 -8.83 -28.91
N HIS A 177 8.05 -8.35 -30.09
CA HIS A 177 7.17 -7.21 -30.31
C HIS A 177 5.76 -7.38 -29.69
N LYS A 178 5.20 -8.60 -29.65
CA LYS A 178 3.87 -8.87 -29.06
C LYS A 178 3.90 -8.72 -27.53
N LEU A 179 4.92 -9.26 -26.87
CA LEU A 179 5.13 -9.12 -25.42
C LEU A 179 5.43 -7.66 -25.05
N SER A 180 6.30 -6.98 -25.81
CA SER A 180 6.57 -5.56 -25.59
C SER A 180 5.31 -4.70 -25.68
N LYS A 181 4.41 -4.99 -26.63
CA LYS A 181 3.13 -4.27 -26.77
C LYS A 181 2.15 -4.54 -25.62
N LEU A 182 2.14 -5.76 -25.09
CA LEU A 182 1.30 -6.11 -23.93
C LEU A 182 1.82 -5.47 -22.64
N ASN A 183 3.13 -5.50 -22.41
CA ASN A 183 3.76 -4.82 -21.27
C ASN A 183 3.55 -3.31 -21.32
N GLU A 184 3.64 -2.70 -22.50
CA GLU A 184 3.36 -1.28 -22.67
C GLU A 184 1.89 -0.95 -22.37
N LYS A 185 0.95 -1.82 -22.78
CA LYS A 185 -0.46 -1.67 -22.40
C LYS A 185 -0.67 -1.78 -20.89
N LEU A 186 0.01 -2.70 -20.23
CA LEU A 186 -0.09 -2.88 -18.78
C LEU A 186 0.43 -1.64 -18.03
N ARG A 187 1.58 -1.07 -18.45
CA ARG A 187 2.10 0.19 -17.90
C ARG A 187 1.13 1.35 -18.08
N ASN A 188 0.61 1.53 -19.29
CA ASN A 188 -0.37 2.59 -19.59
C ASN A 188 -1.66 2.42 -18.77
N LEU A 189 -2.10 1.18 -18.57
CA LEU A 189 -3.27 0.87 -17.76
C LEU A 189 -3.04 1.24 -16.29
N HIS A 190 -1.90 0.85 -15.72
CA HIS A 190 -1.55 1.24 -14.35
C HIS A 190 -1.48 2.75 -14.17
N ALA A 191 -0.79 3.46 -15.07
CA ALA A 191 -0.69 4.91 -15.03
C ALA A 191 -2.06 5.60 -15.17
N SER A 192 -2.91 5.09 -16.07
CA SER A 192 -4.25 5.64 -16.28
C SER A 192 -5.13 5.49 -15.04
N TYR A 193 -5.18 4.30 -14.43
CA TYR A 193 -6.00 4.09 -13.24
C TYR A 193 -5.45 4.80 -12.00
N ALA A 194 -4.12 4.92 -11.86
CA ALA A 194 -3.53 5.72 -10.79
C ALA A 194 -4.02 7.18 -10.87
N CYS A 195 -3.93 7.78 -12.05
CA CYS A 195 -4.42 9.14 -12.30
C CYS A 195 -5.93 9.27 -12.07
N GLN A 196 -6.73 8.33 -12.57
CA GLN A 196 -8.19 8.35 -12.36
C GLN A 196 -8.57 8.25 -10.88
N ILE A 197 -7.88 7.40 -10.11
CA ILE A 197 -8.12 7.24 -8.67
C ILE A 197 -7.71 8.51 -7.92
N GLU A 198 -6.54 9.08 -8.21
CA GLU A 198 -6.09 10.34 -7.58
C GLU A 198 -7.07 11.48 -7.83
N LEU A 199 -7.49 11.66 -9.09
CA LEU A 199 -8.48 12.68 -9.45
C LEU A 199 -9.81 12.47 -8.73
N LEU A 200 -10.27 11.22 -8.62
CA LEU A 200 -11.50 10.88 -7.91
C LEU A 200 -11.37 11.15 -6.42
N VAL A 201 -10.26 10.74 -5.78
CA VAL A 201 -10.00 11.00 -4.35
C VAL A 201 -10.04 12.50 -4.06
N GLU A 202 -9.35 13.31 -4.87
CA GLU A 202 -9.32 14.76 -4.66
C GLU A 202 -10.69 15.39 -4.89
N GLN A 203 -11.45 14.91 -5.87
CA GLN A 203 -12.83 15.36 -6.09
C GLN A 203 -13.72 15.00 -4.90
N GLN A 204 -13.65 13.76 -4.40
CA GLN A 204 -14.44 13.28 -3.28
C GLN A 204 -14.12 14.03 -1.98
N LYS A 205 -12.83 14.30 -1.71
CA LYS A 205 -12.40 15.13 -0.58
C LYS A 205 -13.00 16.53 -0.65
N ARG A 206 -12.92 17.19 -1.82
CA ARG A 206 -13.51 18.53 -2.02
C ARG A 206 -15.02 18.51 -1.86
N ASP A 207 -15.71 17.54 -2.45
CA ASP A 207 -17.16 17.44 -2.39
C ASP A 207 -17.65 17.16 -0.97
N PHE A 208 -16.99 16.25 -0.26
CA PHE A 208 -17.33 15.94 1.13
C PHE A 208 -17.07 17.14 2.04
N SER A 209 -15.91 17.79 1.88
CA SER A 209 -15.56 18.99 2.63
C SER A 209 -16.54 20.14 2.36
N SER A 210 -16.96 20.32 1.12
CA SER A 210 -17.96 21.32 0.72
C SER A 210 -19.30 21.05 1.41
N VAL A 211 -19.77 19.80 1.44
CA VAL A 211 -21.02 19.44 2.12
C VAL A 211 -20.94 19.72 3.62
N VAL A 212 -19.85 19.35 4.27
CA VAL A 212 -19.62 19.62 5.70
C VAL A 212 -19.53 21.12 5.98
N ASN A 213 -18.86 21.88 5.10
CA ASN A 213 -18.65 23.31 5.26
C ASN A 213 -19.87 24.18 4.96
N ASN A 214 -20.73 23.75 4.04
CA ASN A 214 -21.91 24.48 3.60
C ASN A 214 -23.17 24.18 4.42
N LYS A 215 -23.12 23.18 5.32
CA LYS A 215 -24.19 22.98 6.29
C LYS A 215 -24.23 24.16 7.25
N LYS A 216 -25.21 25.04 7.03
CA LYS A 216 -25.62 26.06 8.01
C LYS A 216 -26.47 25.37 9.08
N PHE A 217 -26.08 25.59 10.33
CA PHE A 217 -26.81 25.18 11.52
C PHE A 217 -27.60 26.38 12.04
#